data_AF-A0A256GMT3-F1
#
_entry.id   AF-A0A256GMT3-F1
#
_cell.length_a   1.000
_cell.length_b   1.000
_cell.length_c   1.000
_cell.angle_alpha   90.00
_cell.angle_beta   90.00
_cell.angle_gamma   90.00
#
_symmetry.space_group_name_H-M   'P 1'
#
loop_
_entity.id
_entity.type
_entity.pdbx_description
1 polymer ?
#
loop_
_entity_poly.entity_id
_entity_poly.type
_entity_poly.pdbx_seq_one_letter_code
_entity_poly.pdbx_strand_id
1 'polypeptide(L)'
;MNQATLAWAAFKNMLRAAARDPVWALVRVILSPIRGGQYLLQVGVFILFMALVLAAIANGIPQEWWIARTIAGLFVIAVFLIMVFRALTNPMIEHFGDMEGETHGSARFATNKEVAPLTRADTGLLIGRDPKSKRPLRYDGPAHLLTMAPTRTGKGVGTIIPNLLTADRSVICIDPKGENAKIAGRARQQFGPVHVLDPFGVTGRASAAFNPLDQLDPAGLDVAEDASTLADALVFDEPGMAGEAHWNEEAKALVAGLILHIAASEPRDRRNLATLREALTLAPEAFAALLKDMQASTAAGGLIARAANRHLGKSDREAAGVLSAAQRHTHFLDSPRMVAVLGRSDFRFADLKRRNVSVFLVLPGSGQEQFKILR
;
A
#
# COMPACT_ATOMS: atom_id res chain seq x y z
N MET A 1 -25.89 -16.43 15.29
CA MET A 1 -27.06 -15.51 15.23
C MET A 1 -28.28 -16.23 15.80
N ASN A 2 -29.17 -15.53 16.51
CA ASN A 2 -30.42 -16.13 17.01
C ASN A 2 -31.34 -16.48 15.82
N GLN A 3 -32.10 -17.58 15.91
CA GLN A 3 -33.03 -18.04 14.87
C GLN A 3 -34.06 -16.98 14.50
N ALA A 4 -34.53 -16.18 15.47
CA ALA A 4 -35.42 -15.05 15.20
C ALA A 4 -34.76 -13.99 14.29
N THR A 5 -33.46 -13.75 14.46
CA THR A 5 -32.68 -12.81 13.63
C THR A 5 -32.51 -13.33 12.21
N LEU A 6 -32.21 -14.63 12.06
CA LEU A 6 -32.12 -15.28 10.75
C LEU A 6 -33.47 -15.31 10.02
N ALA A 7 -34.55 -15.64 10.74
CA ALA A 7 -35.90 -15.62 10.20
C ALA A 7 -36.30 -14.21 9.72
N TRP A 8 -35.97 -13.17 10.49
CA TRP A 8 -36.25 -11.79 10.11
C TRP A 8 -35.47 -11.32 8.88
N ALA A 9 -34.19 -11.71 8.78
CA ALA A 9 -33.38 -11.42 7.59
C ALA A 9 -33.93 -12.14 6.35
N ALA A 10 -34.22 -13.44 6.48
CA ALA A 10 -34.80 -14.25 5.42
C ALA A 10 -36.16 -13.71 4.96
N PHE A 11 -37.00 -13.26 5.89
CA PHE A 11 -38.30 -12.64 5.57
C PHE A 11 -38.14 -11.35 4.76
N LYS A 12 -37.22 -10.46 5.15
CA LYS A 12 -36.91 -9.25 4.37
C LYS A 12 -36.41 -9.59 2.97
N ASN A 13 -35.56 -10.60 2.85
CA ASN A 13 -35.03 -11.06 1.55
C ASN A 13 -36.13 -11.65 0.67
N MET A 14 -37.03 -12.45 1.25
CA MET A 14 -38.21 -12.97 0.56
C MET A 14 -39.10 -11.84 0.02
N LEU A 15 -39.37 -10.81 0.83
CA LEU A 15 -40.14 -9.64 0.38
C LEU A 15 -39.45 -8.87 -0.74
N ARG A 16 -38.13 -8.71 -0.69
CA ARG A 16 -37.35 -8.09 -1.78
C ARG A 16 -37.40 -8.91 -3.05
N ALA A 17 -37.30 -10.24 -2.95
CA ALA A 17 -37.40 -11.14 -4.09
C ALA A 17 -38.80 -11.07 -4.73
N ALA A 18 -39.86 -11.08 -3.91
CA ALA A 18 -41.23 -10.92 -4.38
C ALA A 18 -41.49 -9.55 -5.05
N ALA A 19 -40.85 -8.49 -4.56
CA ALA A 19 -40.93 -7.16 -5.18
C ALA A 19 -40.19 -7.08 -6.53
N ARG A 20 -39.15 -7.89 -6.74
CA ARG A 20 -38.40 -7.97 -8.01
C ARG A 20 -39.15 -8.81 -9.06
N ASP A 21 -39.84 -9.87 -8.65
CA ASP A 21 -40.61 -10.75 -9.54
C ASP A 21 -41.99 -11.09 -8.94
N PRO A 22 -43.00 -10.23 -9.19
CA PRO A 22 -44.34 -10.42 -8.65
C PRO A 22 -45.07 -11.61 -9.28
N VAL A 23 -44.72 -12.00 -10.52
CA VAL A 23 -45.34 -13.13 -11.21
C VAL A 23 -44.86 -14.45 -10.61
N TRP A 24 -43.56 -14.59 -10.38
CA TRP A 24 -43.00 -15.73 -9.65
C TRP A 24 -43.59 -15.87 -8.25
N ALA A 25 -43.73 -14.76 -7.53
CA ALA A 25 -44.31 -14.75 -6.19
C ALA A 25 -45.77 -15.25 -6.21
N LEU A 26 -46.58 -14.76 -7.14
CA LEU A 26 -47.97 -15.18 -7.32
C LEU A 26 -48.06 -16.69 -7.65
N VAL A 27 -47.24 -17.18 -8.58
CA VAL A 27 -47.19 -18.60 -8.96
C VAL A 27 -46.78 -19.48 -7.76
N ARG A 28 -45.82 -19.04 -6.95
CA ARG A 28 -45.38 -19.76 -5.75
C ARG A 28 -46.45 -19.82 -4.68
N VAL A 29 -47.23 -18.76 -4.49
CA VAL A 29 -48.38 -18.75 -3.56
C VAL A 29 -49.47 -19.71 -4.03
N ILE A 30 -49.82 -19.67 -5.32
CA ILE A 30 -50.85 -20.56 -5.91
C ILE A 30 -50.44 -22.04 -5.84
N LEU A 31 -49.17 -22.35 -6.11
CA LEU A 31 -48.65 -23.72 -6.07
C LEU A 31 -48.23 -24.18 -4.67
N SER A 32 -48.28 -23.30 -3.66
CA SER A 32 -47.85 -23.61 -2.29
C SER A 32 -48.64 -24.75 -1.62
N PRO A 33 -49.96 -24.93 -1.82
CA PRO A 33 -50.69 -26.05 -1.21
C PRO A 33 -50.25 -27.40 -1.79
N ILE A 34 -49.86 -27.42 -3.07
CA ILE A 34 -49.48 -28.63 -3.80
C ILE A 34 -48.05 -29.06 -3.45
N ARG A 35 -47.11 -28.11 -3.38
CA ARG A 35 -45.69 -28.39 -3.12
C ARG A 35 -45.32 -28.42 -1.63
N GLY A 36 -45.99 -27.60 -0.82
CA GLY A 36 -45.77 -27.50 0.63
C GLY A 36 -46.57 -28.51 1.44
N GLY A 37 -47.63 -29.10 0.87
CA GLY A 37 -48.52 -30.02 1.59
C GLY A 37 -47.81 -31.24 2.16
N GLN A 38 -46.85 -31.82 1.43
CA GLN A 38 -46.06 -32.96 1.92
C GLN A 38 -45.17 -32.60 3.11
N TYR A 39 -44.50 -31.44 3.05
CA TYR A 39 -43.68 -30.94 4.17
C TYR A 39 -44.54 -30.63 5.40
N LEU A 40 -45.66 -29.92 5.21
CA LEU A 40 -46.60 -29.61 6.30
C LEU A 40 -47.18 -30.86 6.94
N LEU A 41 -47.47 -31.89 6.14
CA LEU A 41 -47.99 -33.16 6.64
C LEU A 41 -46.91 -33.94 7.40
N GLN A 42 -45.70 -34.08 6.86
CA GLN A 42 -44.59 -34.78 7.53
C GLN A 42 -44.19 -34.10 8.85
N VAL A 43 -43.99 -32.77 8.82
CA VAL A 43 -43.60 -32.01 10.00
C VAL A 43 -44.76 -31.90 11.00
N GLY A 44 -45.99 -31.75 10.52
CA GLY A 44 -47.19 -31.75 11.36
C GLY A 44 -47.39 -33.06 12.10
N VAL A 45 -47.25 -34.21 11.41
CA VAL A 45 -47.31 -35.55 12.03
C VAL A 45 -46.19 -35.74 13.04
N PHE A 46 -44.97 -35.31 12.73
CA PHE A 46 -43.84 -35.39 13.65
C PHE A 46 -44.03 -34.53 14.91
N ILE A 47 -44.49 -33.29 14.76
CA ILE A 47 -44.79 -32.39 15.88
C ILE A 47 -45.93 -32.96 16.73
N LEU A 48 -46.99 -33.48 16.11
CA LEU A 48 -48.11 -34.11 16.81
C LEU A 48 -47.65 -35.34 17.60
N PHE A 49 -46.85 -36.22 16.98
CA PHE A 49 -46.28 -37.38 17.64
C PHE A 49 -45.41 -36.98 18.85
N MET A 50 -44.53 -36.00 18.67
CA MET A 50 -43.68 -35.50 19.76
C MET A 50 -44.50 -34.87 20.89
N ALA A 51 -45.53 -34.10 20.55
CA ALA A 51 -46.45 -33.51 21.52
C ALA A 51 -47.18 -34.59 22.34
N LEU A 52 -47.64 -35.66 21.69
CA LEU A 52 -48.29 -36.79 22.35
C LEU A 52 -47.34 -37.55 23.29
N VAL A 53 -46.11 -37.80 22.86
CA VAL A 53 -45.09 -38.45 23.69
C VAL A 53 -44.76 -37.60 24.92
N LEU A 54 -44.53 -36.30 24.72
CA LEU A 54 -44.24 -35.37 25.82
C LEU A 54 -45.43 -35.21 26.76
N ALA A 55 -46.67 -35.18 26.24
CA ALA A 55 -47.87 -35.15 27.04
C ALA A 55 -48.08 -36.45 27.83
N ALA A 56 -47.75 -37.61 27.26
CA ALA A 56 -47.80 -38.90 27.96
C ALA A 56 -46.80 -38.95 29.12
N ILE A 57 -45.57 -38.46 28.90
CA ILE A 57 -44.54 -38.34 29.95
C ILE A 57 -45.00 -37.39 31.06
N ALA A 58 -45.55 -36.22 30.70
CA ALA A 58 -46.07 -35.25 31.67
C ALA A 58 -47.27 -35.80 32.47
N ASN A 59 -48.09 -36.66 31.86
CA ASN A 59 -49.20 -37.33 32.53
C ASN A 59 -48.80 -38.55 33.37
N GLY A 60 -47.58 -39.06 33.22
CA GLY A 60 -47.00 -40.10 34.09
C GLY A 60 -46.55 -39.58 35.46
N ILE A 61 -46.57 -38.25 35.67
CA ILE A 61 -46.27 -37.62 36.96
C ILE A 61 -47.46 -37.85 37.92
N PRO A 62 -47.24 -38.41 39.12
CA PRO A 62 -48.31 -38.69 40.09
C PRO A 62 -49.15 -37.46 40.42
N GLN A 63 -50.45 -37.66 40.67
CA GLN A 63 -51.42 -36.57 40.82
C GLN A 63 -51.14 -35.70 42.05
N GLU A 64 -50.55 -36.28 43.09
CA GLU A 64 -50.08 -35.61 44.29
C GLU A 64 -48.98 -34.56 44.02
N TRP A 65 -48.27 -34.65 42.90
CA TRP A 65 -47.18 -33.72 42.51
C TRP A 65 -47.68 -32.66 41.52
N TRP A 66 -48.77 -31.96 41.88
CA TRP A 66 -49.47 -31.03 41.00
C TRP A 66 -48.61 -29.87 40.47
N ILE A 67 -47.64 -29.38 41.26
CA ILE A 67 -46.69 -28.33 40.83
C ILE A 67 -45.77 -28.85 39.72
N ALA A 68 -45.18 -30.03 39.92
CA ALA A 68 -44.29 -30.64 38.93
C ALA A 68 -45.02 -30.94 37.62
N ARG A 69 -46.28 -31.39 37.70
CA ARG A 69 -47.13 -31.63 36.53
C ARG A 69 -47.47 -30.35 35.77
N THR A 70 -47.73 -29.25 36.48
CA THR A 70 -47.99 -27.94 35.86
C THR A 70 -46.75 -27.40 35.14
N ILE A 71 -45.58 -27.50 35.79
CA ILE A 71 -44.30 -27.11 35.18
C ILE A 71 -44.00 -27.97 33.94
N ALA A 72 -44.20 -29.28 34.03
CA ALA A 72 -44.03 -30.18 32.90
C ALA A 72 -44.99 -29.81 31.74
N GLY A 73 -46.25 -29.52 32.02
CA GLY A 73 -47.22 -29.08 31.01
C GLY A 73 -46.81 -27.78 30.30
N LEU A 74 -46.36 -26.77 31.07
CA LEU A 74 -45.83 -25.52 30.50
C LEU A 74 -44.57 -25.75 29.66
N PHE A 75 -43.70 -26.67 30.09
CA PHE A 75 -42.52 -27.05 29.32
C PHE A 75 -42.91 -27.73 27.99
N VAL A 76 -43.88 -28.65 27.98
CA VAL A 76 -44.39 -29.27 26.75
C VAL A 76 -44.93 -28.21 25.79
N ILE A 77 -45.71 -27.25 26.29
CA ILE A 77 -46.24 -26.14 25.47
C ILE A 77 -45.09 -25.30 24.91
N ALA A 78 -44.07 -24.96 25.71
CA ALA A 78 -42.93 -24.18 25.24
C ALA A 78 -42.13 -24.91 24.15
N VAL A 79 -41.84 -26.21 24.34
CA VAL A 79 -41.15 -27.04 23.33
C VAL A 79 -41.99 -27.12 22.06
N PHE A 80 -43.31 -27.32 22.17
CA PHE A 80 -44.22 -27.34 21.03
C PHE A 80 -44.19 -26.02 20.24
N LEU A 81 -44.29 -24.88 20.93
CA LEU A 81 -44.22 -23.56 20.30
C LEU A 81 -42.88 -23.32 19.60
N ILE A 82 -41.77 -23.76 20.19
CA ILE A 82 -40.44 -23.69 19.56
C ILE A 82 -40.40 -24.57 18.32
N MET A 83 -40.89 -25.81 18.38
CA MET A 83 -40.91 -26.72 17.23
C MET A 83 -41.75 -26.18 16.08
N VAL A 84 -42.93 -25.62 16.37
CA VAL A 84 -43.79 -24.95 15.37
C VAL A 84 -43.09 -23.73 14.79
N PHE A 85 -42.46 -22.89 15.62
CA PHE A 85 -41.71 -21.74 15.15
C PHE A 85 -40.54 -22.16 14.23
N ARG A 86 -39.81 -23.22 14.56
CA ARG A 86 -38.75 -23.78 13.73
C ARG A 86 -39.27 -24.35 12.41
N ALA A 87 -40.35 -25.11 12.46
CA ALA A 87 -40.99 -25.69 11.27
C ALA A 87 -41.44 -24.61 10.28
N LEU A 88 -41.96 -23.48 10.78
CA LEU A 88 -42.39 -22.37 9.93
C LEU A 88 -41.21 -21.55 9.38
N THR A 89 -40.13 -21.41 10.16
CA THR A 89 -39.01 -20.52 9.79
C THR A 89 -37.89 -21.21 9.03
N ASN A 90 -37.63 -22.50 9.23
CA ASN A 90 -36.51 -23.21 8.62
C ASN A 90 -36.53 -23.19 7.08
N PRO A 91 -37.64 -23.52 6.38
CA PRO A 91 -37.68 -23.47 4.91
C PRO A 91 -37.41 -22.07 4.36
N MET A 92 -37.89 -21.05 5.08
CA MET A 92 -37.66 -19.65 4.71
C MET A 92 -36.19 -19.25 4.90
N ILE A 93 -35.56 -19.67 6.00
CA ILE A 93 -34.14 -19.42 6.28
C ILE A 93 -33.25 -20.16 5.27
N GLU A 94 -33.55 -21.41 4.94
CA GLU A 94 -32.78 -22.17 3.95
C GLU A 94 -32.88 -21.57 2.54
N HIS A 95 -34.05 -21.03 2.17
CA HIS A 95 -34.26 -20.52 0.81
C HIS A 95 -33.94 -19.02 0.63
N PHE A 96 -34.07 -18.22 1.69
CA PHE A 96 -33.88 -16.76 1.64
C PHE A 96 -32.89 -16.20 2.67
N GLY A 97 -32.37 -17.05 3.56
CA GLY A 97 -31.37 -16.65 4.56
C GLY A 97 -30.02 -16.26 3.94
N ASP A 98 -29.72 -16.79 2.74
CA ASP A 98 -28.45 -16.58 2.02
C ASP A 98 -28.65 -15.95 0.63
N MET A 99 -29.68 -15.10 0.48
CA MET A 99 -30.04 -14.44 -0.80
C MET A 99 -29.22 -13.19 -1.15
N GLU A 100 -28.21 -12.86 -0.34
CA GLU A 100 -27.14 -11.95 -0.73
C GLU A 100 -25.86 -12.78 -0.75
N GLY A 101 -25.69 -13.56 -1.83
CA GLY A 101 -24.46 -14.29 -2.06
C GLY A 101 -23.27 -13.34 -2.00
N GLU A 102 -22.54 -13.40 -0.89
CA GLU A 102 -21.20 -12.84 -0.74
C GLU A 102 -20.17 -13.62 -1.57
N THR A 103 -20.61 -14.53 -2.45
CA THR A 103 -19.78 -15.35 -3.35
C THR A 103 -18.79 -14.52 -4.16
N HIS A 104 -19.08 -13.24 -4.40
CA HIS A 104 -18.20 -12.29 -5.11
C HIS A 104 -17.86 -11.02 -4.30
N GLY A 105 -18.13 -11.01 -2.98
CA GLY A 105 -17.82 -9.91 -2.07
C GLY A 105 -18.97 -8.93 -1.80
N SER A 106 -18.83 -8.14 -0.75
CA SER A 106 -19.85 -7.20 -0.23
C SER A 106 -19.73 -5.76 -0.78
N ALA A 107 -18.99 -5.59 -1.88
CA ALA A 107 -18.73 -4.28 -2.47
C ALA A 107 -20.03 -3.62 -2.98
N ARG A 108 -20.26 -2.37 -2.59
CA ARG A 108 -21.41 -1.56 -3.05
C ARG A 108 -21.00 -0.11 -3.24
N PHE A 109 -21.79 0.64 -4.01
CA PHE A 109 -21.63 2.09 -4.08
C PHE A 109 -21.91 2.75 -2.73
N ALA A 110 -21.17 3.84 -2.47
CA ALA A 110 -21.33 4.64 -1.27
C ALA A 110 -22.69 5.36 -1.26
N THR A 111 -23.30 5.43 -0.09
CA THR A 111 -24.54 6.18 0.16
C THR A 111 -24.25 7.68 0.26
N ASN A 112 -25.29 8.51 0.13
CA ASN A 112 -25.13 9.96 0.29
C ASN A 112 -24.56 10.34 1.67
N LYS A 113 -24.89 9.57 2.73
CA LYS A 113 -24.35 9.79 4.09
C LYS A 113 -22.85 9.52 4.16
N GLU A 114 -22.37 8.48 3.46
CA GLU A 114 -20.95 8.11 3.40
C GLU A 114 -20.14 9.08 2.52
N VAL A 115 -20.75 9.65 1.47
CA VAL A 115 -20.10 10.63 0.57
C VAL A 115 -20.09 12.04 1.16
N ALA A 116 -21.08 12.40 1.97
CA ALA A 116 -21.21 13.73 2.59
C ALA A 116 -19.92 14.26 3.25
N PRO A 117 -19.20 13.50 4.11
CA PRO A 117 -17.96 14.01 4.71
C PRO A 117 -16.89 14.36 3.66
N LEU A 118 -16.76 13.58 2.58
CA LEU A 118 -15.79 13.82 1.51
C LEU A 118 -16.10 15.07 0.69
N THR A 119 -17.38 15.42 0.54
CA THR A 119 -17.80 16.65 -0.18
C THR A 119 -17.71 17.92 0.66
N ARG A 120 -17.74 17.78 1.99
CA ARG A 120 -17.67 18.89 2.96
C ARG A 120 -16.25 19.18 3.42
N ALA A 121 -15.31 18.26 3.21
CA ALA A 121 -13.91 18.47 3.53
C ALA A 121 -13.32 19.58 2.66
N ASP A 122 -12.73 20.59 3.32
CA ASP A 122 -12.01 21.69 2.67
C ASP A 122 -10.52 21.38 2.51
N THR A 123 -10.01 20.40 3.27
CA THR A 123 -8.63 19.90 3.24
C THR A 123 -8.52 18.50 2.65
N GLY A 124 -7.30 18.04 2.41
CA GLY A 124 -7.02 16.70 1.88
C GLY A 124 -6.92 16.65 0.35
N LEU A 125 -6.59 15.45 -0.13
CA LEU A 125 -6.33 15.19 -1.54
C LEU A 125 -7.64 15.09 -2.32
N LEU A 126 -7.72 15.76 -3.46
CA LEU A 126 -8.80 15.61 -4.42
C LEU A 126 -8.77 14.20 -5.00
N ILE A 127 -9.83 13.43 -4.76
CA ILE A 127 -10.00 12.05 -5.25
C ILE A 127 -11.04 11.93 -6.36
N GLY A 128 -11.77 13.01 -6.64
CA GLY A 128 -12.75 13.04 -7.72
C GLY A 128 -13.83 14.08 -7.48
N ARG A 129 -15.01 13.83 -8.06
CA ARG A 129 -16.18 14.70 -7.95
C ARG A 129 -17.42 13.84 -7.75
N ASP A 130 -18.28 14.24 -6.82
CA ASP A 130 -19.56 13.56 -6.62
C ASP A 130 -20.42 13.72 -7.89
N PRO A 131 -20.86 12.63 -8.54
CA PRO A 131 -21.69 12.73 -9.74
C PRO A 131 -23.02 13.43 -9.50
N LYS A 132 -23.55 13.44 -8.27
CA LYS A 132 -24.83 14.05 -7.92
C LYS A 132 -24.70 15.55 -7.65
N SER A 133 -23.94 15.93 -6.62
CA SER A 133 -23.78 17.34 -6.23
C SER A 133 -22.79 18.12 -7.08
N LYS A 134 -21.99 17.43 -7.91
CA LYS A 134 -20.85 18.00 -8.66
C LYS A 134 -19.78 18.64 -7.76
N ARG A 135 -19.84 18.42 -6.45
CA ARG A 135 -18.82 18.91 -5.51
C ARG A 135 -17.55 18.07 -5.59
N PRO A 136 -16.36 18.69 -5.43
CA PRO A 136 -15.11 17.96 -5.23
C PRO A 136 -15.22 16.96 -4.08
N LEU A 137 -14.60 15.80 -4.23
CA LEU A 137 -14.42 14.82 -3.18
C LEU A 137 -12.98 14.92 -2.69
N ARG A 138 -12.79 15.19 -1.39
CA ARG A 138 -11.47 15.23 -0.77
C ARG A 138 -11.32 14.13 0.27
N TYR A 139 -10.13 13.54 0.30
CA TYR A 139 -9.72 12.54 1.27
C TYR A 139 -8.52 13.06 2.07
N ASP A 140 -8.71 13.22 3.38
CA ASP A 140 -7.67 13.64 4.32
C ASP A 140 -7.32 12.53 5.32
N GLY A 141 -7.62 11.28 4.98
CA GLY A 141 -7.30 10.13 5.82
C GLY A 141 -5.87 9.62 5.61
N PRO A 142 -5.44 8.66 6.44
CA PRO A 142 -4.05 8.19 6.46
C PRO A 142 -3.73 7.17 5.35
N ALA A 143 -4.71 6.67 4.61
CA ALA A 143 -4.51 5.62 3.63
C ALA A 143 -3.81 6.13 2.35
N HIS A 144 -3.11 5.22 1.67
CA HIS A 144 -2.57 5.48 0.34
C HIS A 144 -3.68 5.49 -0.72
N LEU A 145 -3.47 6.30 -1.77
CA LEU A 145 -4.40 6.44 -2.88
C LEU A 145 -3.81 5.82 -4.14
N LEU A 146 -4.58 4.97 -4.81
CA LEU A 146 -4.25 4.40 -6.11
C LEU A 146 -5.19 4.97 -7.17
N THR A 147 -4.62 5.63 -8.19
CA THR A 147 -5.38 6.10 -9.36
C THR A 147 -5.11 5.19 -10.54
N MET A 148 -6.12 4.41 -10.95
CA MET A 148 -6.07 3.61 -12.17
C MET A 148 -6.70 4.39 -13.32
N ALA A 149 -5.89 4.74 -14.32
CA ALA A 149 -6.34 5.53 -15.46
C ALA A 149 -5.52 5.16 -16.71
N PRO A 150 -6.16 4.76 -17.82
CA PRO A 150 -5.48 4.53 -19.09
C PRO A 150 -4.75 5.78 -19.61
N THR A 151 -3.95 5.62 -20.65
CA THR A 151 -3.35 6.80 -21.29
C THR A 151 -4.45 7.70 -21.88
N ARG A 152 -4.26 9.02 -21.79
CA ARG A 152 -5.18 10.05 -22.31
C ARG A 152 -6.58 10.11 -21.67
N THR A 153 -6.81 9.49 -20.52
CA THR A 153 -8.11 9.57 -19.80
C THR A 153 -8.16 10.62 -18.68
N GLY A 154 -7.17 11.51 -18.64
CA GLY A 154 -7.21 12.69 -17.78
C GLY A 154 -6.60 12.54 -16.38
N LYS A 155 -5.80 11.50 -16.08
CA LYS A 155 -5.11 11.36 -14.78
C LYS A 155 -4.36 12.63 -14.33
N GLY A 156 -3.71 13.29 -15.29
CA GLY A 156 -2.95 14.52 -15.08
C GLY A 156 -3.86 15.68 -14.69
N VAL A 157 -4.84 15.97 -15.54
CA VAL A 157 -5.73 17.13 -15.37
C VAL A 157 -6.83 16.93 -14.32
N GLY A 158 -7.20 15.69 -14.02
CA GLY A 158 -8.30 15.35 -13.12
C GLY A 158 -7.87 15.09 -11.68
N THR A 159 -6.62 14.64 -11.45
CA THR A 159 -6.14 14.26 -10.11
C THR A 159 -4.79 14.89 -9.79
N ILE A 160 -3.77 14.69 -10.63
CA ILE A 160 -2.38 15.10 -10.30
C ILE A 160 -2.25 16.63 -10.20
N ILE A 161 -2.56 17.35 -11.28
CA ILE A 161 -2.42 18.81 -11.33
C ILE A 161 -3.32 19.49 -10.29
N PRO A 162 -4.62 19.16 -10.15
CA PRO A 162 -5.46 19.77 -9.12
C PRO A 162 -4.92 19.57 -7.69
N ASN A 163 -4.36 18.39 -7.39
CA ASN A 163 -3.73 18.15 -6.10
C ASN A 163 -2.47 18.99 -5.92
N LEU A 164 -1.60 19.09 -6.93
CA LEU A 164 -0.44 19.97 -6.87
C LEU A 164 -0.86 21.43 -6.63
N LEU A 165 -1.91 21.90 -7.29
CA LEU A 165 -2.39 23.28 -7.16
C LEU A 165 -3.03 23.60 -5.81
N THR A 166 -3.56 22.61 -5.07
CA THR A 166 -4.40 22.88 -3.88
C THR A 166 -3.96 22.20 -2.59
N ALA A 167 -3.08 21.19 -2.64
CA ALA A 167 -2.69 20.46 -1.45
C ALA A 167 -1.70 21.27 -0.60
N ASP A 168 -2.16 21.82 0.52
CA ASP A 168 -1.32 22.55 1.47
C ASP A 168 -0.47 21.59 2.33
N ARG A 169 0.50 20.92 1.69
CA ARG A 169 1.46 19.99 2.30
C ARG A 169 2.71 19.87 1.44
N SER A 170 3.79 19.34 1.99
CA SER A 170 4.97 18.96 1.21
C SER A 170 4.65 17.96 0.11
N VAL A 171 5.34 18.06 -1.03
CA VAL A 171 5.15 17.19 -2.19
C VAL A 171 6.50 16.77 -2.76
N ILE A 172 6.69 15.47 -2.98
CA ILE A 172 7.68 14.94 -3.92
C ILE A 172 6.90 14.48 -5.15
N CYS A 173 7.21 15.06 -6.31
CA CYS A 173 6.54 14.76 -7.56
C CYS A 173 7.54 14.16 -8.56
N ILE A 174 7.39 12.86 -8.85
CA ILE A 174 8.10 12.22 -9.94
C ILE A 174 7.45 12.69 -11.25
N ASP A 175 8.16 13.54 -11.99
CA ASP A 175 7.66 14.24 -13.17
C ASP A 175 8.60 14.03 -14.37
N PRO A 176 8.63 12.82 -14.97
CA PRO A 176 9.61 12.49 -16.01
C PRO A 176 9.59 13.44 -17.21
N LYS A 177 8.46 14.11 -17.46
CA LYS A 177 8.32 15.04 -18.60
C LYS A 177 8.48 16.50 -18.22
N GLY A 178 8.60 16.81 -16.93
CA GLY A 178 8.62 18.19 -16.43
C GLY A 178 7.28 18.94 -16.61
N GLU A 179 6.20 18.25 -16.97
CA GLU A 179 4.89 18.87 -17.26
C GLU A 179 4.26 19.42 -15.97
N ASN A 180 4.36 18.66 -14.88
CA ASN A 180 3.81 19.06 -13.58
C ASN A 180 4.57 20.26 -13.01
N ALA A 181 5.90 20.25 -13.10
CA ALA A 181 6.75 21.35 -12.65
C ALA A 181 6.50 22.64 -13.44
N LYS A 182 6.25 22.54 -14.76
CA LYS A 182 5.88 23.67 -15.62
C LYS A 182 4.51 24.25 -15.26
N ILE A 183 3.51 23.39 -15.07
CA ILE A 183 2.12 23.82 -14.85
C ILE A 183 1.90 24.30 -13.42
N ALA A 184 2.28 23.50 -12.43
CA ALA A 184 1.92 23.73 -11.03
C ALA A 184 3.04 24.39 -10.23
N GLY A 185 4.29 24.37 -10.70
CA GLY A 185 5.44 24.79 -9.89
C GLY A 185 5.39 26.25 -9.41
N ARG A 186 4.73 27.17 -10.13
CA ARG A 186 4.51 28.55 -9.65
C ARG A 186 3.46 28.60 -8.53
N ALA A 187 2.33 27.92 -8.71
CA ALA A 187 1.29 27.84 -7.67
C ALA A 187 1.86 27.20 -6.39
N ARG A 188 2.73 26.20 -6.52
CA ARG A 188 3.41 25.57 -5.39
C ARG A 188 4.24 26.53 -4.54
N GLN A 189 4.77 27.61 -5.11
CA GLN A 189 5.54 28.63 -4.38
C GLN A 189 4.70 29.37 -3.34
N GLN A 190 3.36 29.34 -3.45
CA GLN A 190 2.45 29.93 -2.46
C GLN A 190 2.41 29.11 -1.16
N PHE A 191 2.73 27.81 -1.21
CA PHE A 191 2.76 26.94 -0.03
C PHE A 191 4.16 26.85 0.59
N GLY A 192 5.22 27.10 -0.18
CA GLY A 192 6.59 27.11 0.31
C GLY A 192 7.63 26.92 -0.80
N PRO A 193 8.91 26.70 -0.45
CA PRO A 193 9.98 26.53 -1.42
C PRO A 193 9.70 25.44 -2.45
N VAL A 194 10.12 25.69 -3.70
CA VAL A 194 9.96 24.75 -4.82
C VAL A 194 11.32 24.47 -5.44
N HIS A 195 11.72 23.21 -5.44
CA HIS A 195 12.96 22.72 -6.04
C HIS A 195 12.61 21.84 -7.24
N VAL A 196 13.30 22.06 -8.36
CA VAL A 196 13.12 21.28 -9.60
C VAL A 196 14.45 20.64 -9.91
N LEU A 197 14.58 19.33 -9.73
CA LEU A 197 15.79 18.59 -10.05
C LEU A 197 15.66 18.09 -11.51
N ASP A 198 16.32 18.79 -12.43
CA ASP A 198 16.18 18.65 -13.88
C ASP A 198 17.56 18.67 -14.56
N PRO A 199 18.32 17.56 -14.50
CA PRO A 199 19.67 17.48 -15.07
C PRO A 199 19.71 17.75 -16.59
N PHE A 200 18.58 17.57 -17.29
CA PHE A 200 18.52 17.73 -18.74
C PHE A 200 17.90 19.05 -19.20
N GLY A 201 17.46 19.90 -18.27
CA GLY A 201 16.87 21.20 -18.57
C GLY A 201 15.53 21.13 -19.33
N VAL A 202 14.79 20.02 -19.22
CA VAL A 202 13.52 19.79 -19.94
C VAL A 202 12.47 20.84 -19.57
N THR A 203 12.53 21.33 -18.33
CA THR A 203 11.62 22.34 -17.81
C THR A 203 11.91 23.73 -18.33
N GLY A 204 13.14 24.01 -18.77
CA GLY A 204 13.64 25.37 -19.02
C GLY A 204 13.81 26.22 -17.76
N ARG A 205 13.69 25.63 -16.57
CA ARG A 205 13.89 26.30 -15.27
C ARG A 205 15.31 26.00 -14.77
N ALA A 206 15.82 26.86 -13.88
CA ALA A 206 17.06 26.57 -13.16
C ALA A 206 16.90 25.28 -12.35
N SER A 207 17.81 24.32 -12.57
CA SER A 207 17.82 23.04 -11.87
C SER A 207 18.39 23.19 -10.47
N ALA A 208 17.68 22.66 -9.48
CA ALA A 208 18.18 22.45 -8.14
C ALA A 208 19.09 21.21 -8.10
N ALA A 209 19.94 21.14 -7.09
CA ALA A 209 20.81 20.01 -6.82
C ALA A 209 20.53 19.39 -5.44
N PHE A 210 20.80 18.10 -5.32
CA PHE A 210 20.72 17.33 -4.08
C PHE A 210 21.88 16.36 -4.01
N ASN A 211 22.76 16.52 -3.02
CA ASN A 211 23.85 15.59 -2.77
C ASN A 211 23.43 14.61 -1.66
N PRO A 212 23.27 13.30 -1.97
CA PRO A 212 22.89 12.31 -0.96
C PRO A 212 23.95 12.11 0.13
N LEU A 213 25.21 12.46 -0.12
CA LEU A 213 26.30 12.29 0.86
C LEU A 213 26.39 13.45 1.86
N ASP A 214 25.73 14.59 1.62
CA ASP A 214 25.83 15.80 2.48
C ASP A 214 25.31 15.59 3.90
N GLN A 215 24.48 14.57 4.11
CA GLN A 215 23.87 14.28 5.42
C GLN A 215 24.62 13.22 6.21
N LEU A 216 25.62 12.56 5.61
CA LEU A 216 26.42 11.55 6.30
C LEU A 216 27.32 12.21 7.35
N ASP A 217 27.22 11.71 8.57
CA ASP A 217 28.14 12.05 9.65
C ASP A 217 29.06 10.84 9.93
N PRO A 218 30.34 10.89 9.54
CA PRO A 218 31.31 9.82 9.83
C PRO A 218 31.48 9.45 11.30
N ALA A 219 31.08 10.35 12.21
CA ALA A 219 31.13 10.13 13.66
C ALA A 219 29.76 9.71 14.24
N GLY A 220 28.70 9.68 13.42
CA GLY A 220 27.36 9.29 13.82
C GLY A 220 27.26 7.80 14.14
N LEU A 221 26.37 7.45 15.08
CA LEU A 221 26.11 6.05 15.44
C LEU A 221 25.48 5.26 14.29
N ASP A 222 24.62 5.91 13.51
CA ASP A 222 23.85 5.30 12.42
C ASP A 222 24.58 5.34 11.06
N VAL A 223 25.86 5.75 11.04
CA VAL A 223 26.59 5.98 9.77
C VAL A 223 26.75 4.71 8.94
N ALA A 224 26.77 3.55 9.59
CA ALA A 224 26.83 2.26 8.91
C ALA A 224 25.53 1.99 8.13
N GLU A 225 24.39 2.20 8.77
CA GLU A 225 23.06 2.03 8.19
C GLU A 225 22.81 3.07 7.08
N ASP A 226 23.22 4.32 7.30
CA ASP A 226 23.07 5.39 6.31
C ASP A 226 23.87 5.11 5.03
N ALA A 227 25.14 4.73 5.17
CA ALA A 227 25.99 4.39 4.02
C ALA A 227 25.50 3.13 3.28
N SER A 228 25.01 2.13 4.01
CA SER A 228 24.44 0.91 3.42
C SER A 228 23.14 1.21 2.67
N THR A 229 22.25 2.02 3.24
CA THR A 229 21.00 2.46 2.60
C THR A 229 21.27 3.20 1.28
N LEU A 230 22.31 4.05 1.26
CA LEU A 230 22.74 4.72 0.02
C LEU A 230 23.31 3.75 -1.00
N ALA A 231 24.11 2.77 -0.58
CA ALA A 231 24.64 1.74 -1.47
C ALA A 231 23.53 0.86 -2.06
N ASP A 232 22.53 0.48 -1.26
CA ASP A 232 21.34 -0.24 -1.70
C ASP A 232 20.53 0.56 -2.73
N ALA A 233 20.40 1.87 -2.53
CA ALA A 233 19.73 2.72 -3.51
C ALA A 233 20.50 2.79 -4.85
N LEU A 234 21.84 2.76 -4.81
CA LEU A 234 22.70 2.86 -6.00
C LEU A 234 22.84 1.53 -6.76
N VAL A 235 22.78 0.40 -6.08
CA VAL A 235 22.99 -0.93 -6.67
C VAL A 235 21.66 -1.67 -6.69
N PHE A 236 21.01 -1.69 -7.85
CA PHE A 236 19.67 -2.23 -8.00
C PHE A 236 19.68 -3.73 -8.33
N ASP A 237 19.00 -4.52 -7.49
CA ASP A 237 18.74 -5.93 -7.76
C ASP A 237 17.45 -6.09 -8.57
N GLU A 238 17.59 -6.40 -9.86
CA GLU A 238 16.42 -6.63 -10.70
C GLU A 238 15.72 -7.94 -10.32
N PRO A 239 14.40 -7.93 -10.00
CA PRO A 239 13.67 -9.13 -9.62
C PRO A 239 13.77 -10.22 -10.68
N GLY A 240 14.25 -11.40 -10.30
CA GLY A 240 14.41 -12.55 -11.20
C GLY A 240 15.83 -12.79 -11.72
N MET A 241 16.79 -11.90 -11.43
CA MET A 241 18.21 -12.08 -11.80
C MET A 241 19.03 -12.70 -10.66
N ALA A 242 18.70 -13.93 -10.25
CA ALA A 242 19.39 -14.62 -9.14
C ALA A 242 20.92 -14.81 -9.35
N GLY A 243 21.39 -14.82 -10.59
CA GLY A 243 22.81 -14.96 -10.92
C GLY A 243 23.67 -13.72 -10.64
N GLU A 244 23.07 -12.52 -10.58
CA GLU A 244 23.78 -11.26 -10.30
C GLU A 244 23.80 -10.91 -8.81
N ALA A 245 22.95 -11.54 -8.00
CA ALA A 245 22.72 -11.18 -6.59
C ALA A 245 24.01 -11.18 -5.75
N HIS A 246 24.86 -12.20 -5.87
CA HIS A 246 26.15 -12.24 -5.14
C HIS A 246 27.04 -11.04 -5.49
N TRP A 247 27.16 -10.73 -6.77
CA TRP A 247 28.00 -9.62 -7.24
C TRP A 247 27.45 -8.27 -6.80
N ASN A 248 26.13 -8.09 -6.83
CA ASN A 248 25.47 -6.87 -6.38
C ASN A 248 25.60 -6.68 -4.86
N GLU A 249 25.46 -7.74 -4.06
CA GLU A 249 25.66 -7.69 -2.61
C GLU A 249 27.09 -7.30 -2.23
N GLU A 250 28.10 -7.88 -2.89
CA GLU A 250 29.48 -7.46 -2.67
C GLU A 250 29.77 -6.05 -3.21
N ALA A 251 29.11 -5.63 -4.30
CA ALA A 251 29.24 -4.28 -4.85
C ALA A 251 28.65 -3.24 -3.90
N LYS A 252 27.49 -3.51 -3.29
CA LYS A 252 26.91 -2.67 -2.23
C LYS A 252 27.88 -2.48 -1.07
N ALA A 253 28.52 -3.57 -0.61
CA ALA A 253 29.50 -3.50 0.46
C ALA A 253 30.73 -2.65 0.10
N LEU A 254 31.24 -2.77 -1.13
CA LEU A 254 32.33 -1.92 -1.63
C LEU A 254 31.91 -0.45 -1.72
N VAL A 255 30.74 -0.18 -2.31
CA VAL A 255 30.19 1.18 -2.47
C VAL A 255 29.97 1.84 -1.10
N ALA A 256 29.37 1.13 -0.14
CA ALA A 256 29.19 1.64 1.22
C ALA A 256 30.55 1.99 1.88
N GLY A 257 31.55 1.11 1.73
CA GLY A 257 32.91 1.37 2.23
C GLY A 257 33.56 2.61 1.62
N LEU A 258 33.42 2.80 0.31
CA LEU A 258 33.92 3.98 -0.40
C LEU A 258 33.18 5.26 0.00
N ILE A 259 31.85 5.19 0.13
CA ILE A 259 31.03 6.32 0.62
C ILE A 259 31.49 6.76 2.01
N LEU A 260 31.72 5.80 2.92
CA LEU A 260 32.25 6.09 4.26
C LEU A 260 33.65 6.72 4.20
N HIS A 261 34.52 6.18 3.34
CA HIS A 261 35.86 6.75 3.15
C HIS A 261 35.77 8.20 2.69
N ILE A 262 35.02 8.47 1.61
CA ILE A 262 34.80 9.82 1.06
C ILE A 262 34.24 10.75 2.13
N ALA A 263 33.21 10.34 2.87
CA ALA A 263 32.62 11.17 3.91
C ALA A 263 33.63 11.52 5.01
N ALA A 264 34.58 10.62 5.32
CA ALA A 264 35.56 10.80 6.39
C ALA A 264 36.84 11.55 5.95
N SER A 265 37.37 11.28 4.75
CA SER A 265 38.69 11.76 4.30
C SER A 265 38.62 12.96 3.36
N GLU A 266 37.57 13.07 2.53
CA GLU A 266 37.50 14.12 1.53
C GLU A 266 37.06 15.47 2.13
N PRO A 267 37.53 16.60 1.57
CA PRO A 267 36.99 17.91 1.89
C PRO A 267 35.52 17.99 1.46
N ARG A 268 34.74 18.88 2.09
CA ARG A 268 33.27 18.92 1.96
C ARG A 268 32.78 19.03 0.51
N ASP A 269 33.46 19.79 -0.32
CA ASP A 269 33.14 19.98 -1.74
C ASP A 269 33.34 18.71 -2.60
N ARG A 270 34.15 17.76 -2.12
CA ARG A 270 34.36 16.45 -2.74
C ARG A 270 33.58 15.31 -2.09
N ARG A 271 32.73 15.57 -1.10
CA ARG A 271 31.88 14.55 -0.46
C ARG A 271 30.63 14.25 -1.28
N ASN A 272 30.77 13.78 -2.51
CA ASN A 272 29.64 13.57 -3.42
C ASN A 272 29.80 12.31 -4.29
N LEU A 273 28.74 11.96 -5.03
CA LEU A 273 28.73 10.77 -5.87
C LEU A 273 29.70 10.83 -7.06
N ALA A 274 30.13 12.01 -7.51
CA ALA A 274 31.14 12.10 -8.56
C ALA A 274 32.49 11.57 -8.06
N THR A 275 32.87 11.90 -6.82
CA THR A 275 34.08 11.35 -6.20
C THR A 275 33.99 9.84 -5.98
N LEU A 276 32.80 9.31 -5.67
CA LEU A 276 32.57 7.86 -5.68
C LEU A 276 32.82 7.25 -7.06
N ARG A 277 32.33 7.89 -8.12
CA ARG A 277 32.55 7.41 -9.49
C ARG A 277 34.03 7.45 -9.89
N GLU A 278 34.74 8.51 -9.55
CA GLU A 278 36.19 8.61 -9.76
C GLU A 278 36.92 7.47 -9.04
N ALA A 279 36.62 7.23 -7.76
CA ALA A 279 37.22 6.15 -6.98
C ALA A 279 37.00 4.76 -7.61
N LEU A 280 35.78 4.48 -8.10
CA LEU A 280 35.43 3.22 -8.76
C LEU A 280 36.07 3.05 -10.15
N THR A 281 36.61 4.11 -10.75
CA THR A 281 37.17 4.10 -12.11
C THR A 281 38.67 4.40 -12.15
N LEU A 282 39.33 4.41 -10.99
CA LEU A 282 40.78 4.52 -10.88
C LEU A 282 41.48 3.39 -11.65
N ALA A 283 42.69 3.70 -12.14
CA ALA A 283 43.60 2.67 -12.66
C ALA A 283 43.90 1.62 -11.56
N PRO A 284 44.17 0.35 -11.92
CA PRO A 284 44.31 -0.74 -10.95
C PRO A 284 45.29 -0.44 -9.80
N GLU A 285 46.44 0.16 -10.09
CA GLU A 285 47.46 0.51 -9.10
C GLU A 285 46.97 1.59 -8.14
N ALA A 286 46.27 2.60 -8.66
CA ALA A 286 45.69 3.68 -7.86
C ALA A 286 44.52 3.19 -7.01
N PHE A 287 43.68 2.29 -7.54
CA PHE A 287 42.61 1.66 -6.78
C PHE A 287 43.15 0.78 -5.64
N ALA A 288 44.22 0.01 -5.91
CA ALA A 288 44.91 -0.76 -4.87
C ALA A 288 45.53 0.14 -3.79
N ALA A 289 46.08 1.31 -4.16
CA ALA A 289 46.57 2.29 -3.20
C ALA A 289 45.42 2.87 -2.34
N LEU A 290 44.30 3.23 -2.96
CA LEU A 290 43.10 3.70 -2.25
C LEU A 290 42.61 2.66 -1.23
N LEU A 291 42.54 1.38 -1.60
CA LEU A 291 42.14 0.33 -0.66
C LEU A 291 43.12 0.19 0.52
N LYS A 292 44.42 0.38 0.30
CA LYS A 292 45.43 0.40 1.39
C LYS A 292 45.22 1.61 2.31
N ASP A 293 44.92 2.78 1.76
CA ASP A 293 44.60 3.97 2.56
C ASP A 293 43.33 3.75 3.39
N MET A 294 42.31 3.10 2.80
CA MET A 294 41.11 2.68 3.52
C MET A 294 41.41 1.68 4.64
N GLN A 295 42.30 0.70 4.43
CA GLN A 295 42.71 -0.26 5.48
C GLN A 295 43.36 0.43 6.69
N ALA A 296 44.07 1.55 6.47
CA ALA A 296 44.72 2.31 7.54
C ALA A 296 43.77 3.23 8.31
N SER A 297 42.54 3.43 7.83
CA SER A 297 41.56 4.33 8.45
C SER A 297 40.97 3.78 9.75
N THR A 298 40.97 4.59 10.81
CA THR A 298 40.26 4.33 12.07
C THR A 298 38.88 5.00 12.14
N ALA A 299 38.52 5.80 11.13
CA ALA A 299 37.25 6.52 11.09
C ALA A 299 36.05 5.56 10.96
N ALA A 300 34.85 6.07 11.30
CA ALA A 300 33.60 5.31 11.31
C ALA A 300 33.73 3.97 12.08
N GLY A 301 34.41 3.96 13.23
CA GLY A 301 34.58 2.76 14.06
C GLY A 301 35.30 1.60 13.33
N GLY A 302 36.21 1.92 12.41
CA GLY A 302 36.95 0.94 11.60
C GLY A 302 36.12 0.27 10.50
N LEU A 303 34.91 0.77 10.20
CA LEU A 303 34.08 0.24 9.10
C LEU A 303 34.77 0.36 7.74
N ILE A 304 35.47 1.48 7.50
CA ILE A 304 36.22 1.73 6.26
C ILE A 304 37.30 0.67 6.06
N ALA A 305 38.09 0.39 7.10
CA ALA A 305 39.13 -0.64 7.05
C ALA A 305 38.54 -2.04 6.83
N ARG A 306 37.42 -2.36 7.49
CA ARG A 306 36.72 -3.65 7.30
C ARG A 306 36.22 -3.82 5.86
N ALA A 307 35.67 -2.77 5.25
CA ALA A 307 35.22 -2.81 3.86
C ALA A 307 36.39 -3.06 2.88
N ALA A 308 37.52 -2.38 3.09
CA ALA A 308 38.73 -2.60 2.28
C ALA A 308 39.29 -4.02 2.45
N ASN A 309 39.37 -4.51 3.69
CA ASN A 309 39.78 -5.89 3.99
C ASN A 309 38.87 -6.92 3.32
N ARG A 310 37.55 -6.70 3.33
CA ARG A 310 36.58 -7.57 2.64
C ARG A 310 36.80 -7.63 1.14
N HIS A 311 37.20 -6.52 0.50
CA HIS A 311 37.50 -6.50 -0.93
C HIS A 311 38.86 -7.15 -1.23
N LEU A 312 39.90 -6.80 -0.48
CA LEU A 312 41.27 -7.32 -0.66
C LEU A 312 41.43 -8.80 -0.30
N GLY A 313 40.54 -9.35 0.53
CA GLY A 313 40.52 -10.78 0.87
C GLY A 313 39.94 -11.67 -0.23
N LYS A 314 39.42 -11.10 -1.32
CA LYS A 314 38.87 -11.85 -2.46
C LYS A 314 39.95 -12.35 -3.39
N SER A 315 39.64 -13.38 -4.16
CA SER A 315 40.46 -13.74 -5.33
C SER A 315 40.42 -12.62 -6.38
N ASP A 316 41.49 -12.46 -7.17
CA ASP A 316 41.56 -11.42 -8.22
C ASP A 316 40.35 -11.43 -9.15
N ARG A 317 39.88 -12.62 -9.55
CA ARG A 317 38.71 -12.79 -10.41
C ARG A 317 37.43 -12.31 -9.73
N GLU A 318 37.25 -12.62 -8.45
CA GLU A 318 36.08 -12.19 -7.72
C GLU A 318 36.12 -10.68 -7.45
N ALA A 319 37.26 -10.15 -7.00
CA ALA A 319 37.45 -8.71 -6.80
C ALA A 319 37.14 -7.90 -8.07
N ALA A 320 37.64 -8.35 -9.23
CA ALA A 320 37.33 -7.74 -10.52
C ALA A 320 35.83 -7.79 -10.87
N GLY A 321 35.16 -8.91 -10.56
CA GLY A 321 33.71 -9.06 -10.74
C GLY A 321 32.91 -8.08 -9.88
N VAL A 322 33.28 -7.92 -8.60
CA VAL A 322 32.66 -6.96 -7.68
C VAL A 322 32.84 -5.52 -8.16
N LEU A 323 34.07 -5.14 -8.55
CA LEU A 323 34.35 -3.79 -9.05
C LEU A 323 33.56 -3.52 -10.34
N SER A 324 33.49 -4.50 -11.25
CA SER A 324 32.70 -4.40 -12.49
C SER A 324 31.21 -4.20 -12.21
N ALA A 325 30.65 -4.88 -11.21
CA ALA A 325 29.26 -4.69 -10.82
C ALA A 325 29.01 -3.29 -10.25
N ALA A 326 29.88 -2.82 -9.35
CA ALA A 326 29.80 -1.46 -8.81
C ALA A 326 29.91 -0.40 -9.91
N GLN A 327 30.82 -0.57 -10.86
CA GLN A 327 30.97 0.33 -12.02
C GLN A 327 29.74 0.33 -12.94
N ARG A 328 29.11 -0.83 -13.17
CA ARG A 328 27.89 -0.94 -14.00
C ARG A 328 26.73 -0.15 -13.39
N HIS A 329 26.47 -0.33 -12.11
CA HIS A 329 25.34 0.33 -11.44
C HIS A 329 25.55 1.84 -11.26
N THR A 330 26.80 2.30 -11.22
CA THR A 330 27.14 3.72 -11.04
C THR A 330 27.46 4.46 -12.35
N HIS A 331 27.36 3.84 -13.52
CA HIS A 331 27.76 4.45 -14.80
C HIS A 331 26.99 5.73 -15.18
N PHE A 332 25.78 5.93 -14.66
CA PHE A 332 25.00 7.15 -14.90
C PHE A 332 25.71 8.41 -14.40
N LEU A 333 26.67 8.27 -13.48
CA LEU A 333 27.52 9.33 -12.95
C LEU A 333 28.62 9.78 -13.93
N ASP A 334 28.83 9.07 -15.04
CA ASP A 334 29.71 9.56 -16.13
C ASP A 334 29.12 10.78 -16.84
N SER A 335 27.82 11.03 -16.66
CA SER A 335 27.15 12.21 -17.21
C SER A 335 27.49 13.47 -16.40
N PRO A 336 28.12 14.50 -17.01
CA PRO A 336 28.39 15.76 -16.31
C PRO A 336 27.11 16.45 -15.81
N ARG A 337 25.99 16.21 -16.50
CA ARG A 337 24.66 16.70 -16.11
C ARG A 337 24.19 16.10 -14.80
N MET A 338 24.47 14.81 -14.59
CA MET A 338 24.14 14.13 -13.34
C MET A 338 25.02 14.59 -12.20
N VAL A 339 26.33 14.69 -12.44
CA VAL A 339 27.29 15.23 -11.47
C VAL A 339 26.88 16.63 -11.02
N ALA A 340 26.46 17.50 -11.94
CA ALA A 340 26.05 18.87 -11.61
C ALA A 340 24.83 18.95 -10.67
N VAL A 341 23.88 18.01 -10.77
CA VAL A 341 22.69 17.98 -9.89
C VAL A 341 22.88 17.13 -8.63
N LEU A 342 23.93 16.31 -8.56
CA LEU A 342 24.24 15.46 -7.40
C LEU A 342 25.45 15.94 -6.58
N GLY A 343 26.15 16.99 -7.04
CA GLY A 343 27.40 17.47 -6.42
C GLY A 343 27.23 18.44 -5.25
N ARG A 344 26.03 18.98 -5.03
CA ARG A 344 25.72 19.91 -3.91
C ARG A 344 24.27 19.75 -3.48
N SER A 345 23.90 20.28 -2.32
CA SER A 345 22.50 20.35 -1.88
C SER A 345 21.96 21.78 -1.83
N ASP A 346 20.90 22.04 -2.60
CA ASP A 346 20.11 23.27 -2.52
C ASP A 346 18.92 23.11 -1.53
N PHE A 347 18.63 21.89 -1.10
CA PHE A 347 17.58 21.56 -0.13
C PHE A 347 17.89 20.26 0.62
N ARG A 348 17.17 20.01 1.72
CA ARG A 348 17.24 18.75 2.48
C ARG A 348 15.88 18.08 2.49
N PHE A 349 15.83 16.76 2.28
CA PHE A 349 14.57 16.02 2.40
C PHE A 349 13.94 16.10 3.81
N ALA A 350 14.77 16.28 4.84
CA ALA A 350 14.29 16.52 6.20
C ALA A 350 13.41 17.79 6.34
N ASP A 351 13.61 18.79 5.47
CA ASP A 351 12.81 20.03 5.51
C ASP A 351 11.34 19.77 5.17
N LEU A 352 11.04 18.74 4.36
CA LEU A 352 9.67 18.39 3.96
C LEU A 352 8.83 17.94 5.16
N LYS A 353 9.47 17.48 6.25
CA LYS A 353 8.80 17.13 7.52
C LYS A 353 8.58 18.35 8.43
N ARG A 354 9.27 19.47 8.18
CA ARG A 354 9.29 20.66 9.06
C ARG A 354 8.46 21.81 8.50
N ARG A 355 8.42 21.95 7.18
CA ARG A 355 7.68 23.00 6.47
C ARG A 355 7.25 22.48 5.11
N ASN A 356 6.27 23.14 4.50
CA ASN A 356 5.82 22.80 3.16
C ASN A 356 6.93 23.08 2.14
N VAL A 357 7.40 22.03 1.47
CA VAL A 357 8.39 22.11 0.38
C VAL A 357 7.91 21.23 -0.77
N SER A 358 8.10 21.69 -1.99
CA SER A 358 7.78 20.90 -3.19
C SER A 358 9.05 20.56 -3.95
N VAL A 359 9.29 19.28 -4.20
CA VAL A 359 10.41 18.78 -4.99
C VAL A 359 9.86 18.08 -6.23
N PHE A 360 10.22 18.58 -7.41
CA PHE A 360 9.90 17.94 -8.69
C PHE A 360 11.14 17.21 -9.21
N LEU A 361 11.02 15.91 -9.44
CA LEU A 361 12.08 15.05 -9.98
C LEU A 361 11.84 14.88 -11.49
N VAL A 362 12.58 15.63 -12.30
CA VAL A 362 12.43 15.67 -13.76
C VAL A 362 13.54 14.86 -14.42
N LEU A 363 13.25 13.57 -14.56
CA LEU A 363 14.17 12.58 -15.12
C LEU A 363 13.55 11.96 -16.39
N PRO A 364 13.75 12.59 -17.57
CA PRO A 364 13.18 12.14 -18.84
C PRO A 364 13.64 10.74 -19.23
N GLY A 365 12.70 9.97 -19.77
CA GLY A 365 12.83 8.54 -20.01
C GLY A 365 13.71 8.11 -21.17
N SER A 366 14.41 9.01 -21.87
CA SER A 366 15.40 8.65 -22.92
C SER A 366 16.68 7.99 -22.36
N GLY A 367 16.61 7.46 -21.14
CA GLY A 367 17.54 6.56 -20.46
C GLY A 367 16.80 5.74 -19.39
N GLN A 368 15.57 5.29 -19.68
CA GLN A 368 14.65 4.64 -18.72
C GLN A 368 15.23 3.44 -17.95
N GLU A 369 16.25 2.80 -18.49
CA GLU A 369 17.03 1.73 -17.83
C GLU A 369 18.12 2.29 -16.89
N GLN A 370 18.69 3.46 -17.17
CA GLN A 370 19.85 4.04 -16.48
C GLN A 370 19.51 4.83 -15.21
N PHE A 371 18.25 5.24 -15.02
CA PHE A 371 17.83 6.11 -13.89
C PHE A 371 16.80 5.47 -12.96
N LYS A 372 16.65 4.13 -12.97
CA LYS A 372 15.79 3.39 -12.02
C LYS A 372 16.18 3.70 -10.55
N ILE A 373 17.47 3.95 -10.29
CA ILE A 373 18.08 4.29 -8.99
C ILE A 373 17.51 5.56 -8.33
N LEU A 374 16.99 6.51 -9.12
CA LEU A 374 16.49 7.80 -8.61
C LEU A 374 14.96 7.82 -8.38
N ARG A 375 14.29 6.66 -8.48
CA ARG A 375 12.82 6.53 -8.35
C ARG A 375 12.38 5.82 -7.08
#